data_AF-A0A1P8W9T1-F1
#
_entry.id   AF-A0A1P8W9T1-F1
#
_cell.length_a   1.000
_cell.length_b   1.000
_cell.length_c   1.000
_cell.angle_alpha   90.00
_cell.angle_beta   90.00
_cell.angle_gamma   90.00
#
_symmetry.space_group_name_H-M   'P 1'
#
loop_
_entity.id
_entity.type
_entity.pdbx_description
1 polymer ?
#
loop_
_entity_poly.entity_id
_entity_poly.type
_entity_poly.pdbx_seq_one_letter_code
_entity_poly.pdbx_strand_id
1 'polypeptide(L)'
;MGWPAISVLALPNLEFAYQTAACAVSTFALTIAELHSVLNLPLLGMQVIIAAWIFALGTCFGSFLNVVIYRLPAGLSLGRPKSRCPRCETPLAARDNIPIFGWLILRGRCRYCGLPIAARYPIVETICGIVFLVLLFGELLRGGANLPLRDPDHFHVNSGFWLVWFMKWDLAGLYLYHCFLTITVLAVCMIGFDRHLPVSRLRQFAVFVGLLCGTMWPELRPVPAWPFPQSLEQMHWGFVWTDPLISPGAKYWTGVTLTGLLDGIAGLAVGAFIGWLVVWQLHGQSESETRTSVLAIRDGFVLAGVFLGWQAVGMLAVIAMPLLFVTASVDNSLTGDRLMRRAAPCFFGLLLAFIVSWQFLHDAKWMIGIVGWSFSPWNWRVDWLLTFGTLAIIAAIGRLAIGPAKTSEAA
;
A
#
# COMPACT_ATOMS: atom_id res chain seq x y z
N MET A 1 16.98 -71.23 41.78
CA MET A 1 17.61 -71.55 40.48
C MET A 1 17.55 -70.28 39.64
N GLY A 2 18.71 -69.71 39.33
CA GLY A 2 18.86 -68.39 38.74
C GLY A 2 18.46 -68.32 37.27
N TRP A 3 17.90 -67.19 36.88
CA TRP A 3 17.73 -66.80 35.49
C TRP A 3 19.13 -66.56 34.89
N PRO A 4 19.45 -67.04 33.68
CA PRO A 4 20.66 -66.61 33.01
C PRO A 4 20.49 -65.15 32.63
N ALA A 5 21.37 -64.30 33.15
CA ALA A 5 21.55 -62.96 32.64
C ALA A 5 21.91 -63.08 31.15
N ILE A 6 20.98 -62.70 30.28
CA ILE A 6 21.29 -62.44 28.89
C ILE A 6 22.16 -61.19 28.91
N SER A 7 23.47 -61.41 28.91
CA SER A 7 24.45 -60.40 28.60
C SER A 7 24.02 -59.71 27.31
N VAL A 8 23.72 -58.42 27.42
CA VAL A 8 23.64 -57.50 26.28
C VAL A 8 25.02 -57.55 25.62
N LEU A 9 25.20 -58.53 24.74
CA LEU A 9 26.26 -58.55 23.75
C LEU A 9 26.05 -57.26 22.97
N ALA A 10 26.86 -56.26 23.31
CA ALA A 10 27.04 -55.05 22.55
C ALA A 10 27.19 -55.48 21.08
N LEU A 11 26.14 -55.26 20.28
CA LEU A 11 26.17 -55.47 18.84
C LEU A 11 27.05 -54.35 18.29
N PRO A 12 28.36 -54.59 18.01
CA PRO A 12 29.28 -53.53 17.58
C PRO A 12 28.78 -52.92 16.26
N ASN A 13 28.02 -53.73 15.52
CA ASN A 13 27.40 -53.40 14.25
C ASN A 13 26.29 -52.35 14.37
N LEU A 14 25.58 -52.26 15.50
CA LEU A 14 24.46 -51.32 15.65
C LEU A 14 24.95 -49.91 16.02
N GLU A 15 25.91 -49.83 16.94
CA GLU A 15 26.59 -48.57 17.29
C GLU A 15 27.39 -48.02 16.10
N PHE A 16 28.09 -48.89 15.37
CA PHE A 16 28.79 -48.54 14.14
C PHE A 16 27.83 -48.07 13.03
N ALA A 17 26.67 -48.74 12.85
CA ALA A 17 25.64 -48.31 11.90
C ALA A 17 25.02 -46.96 12.28
N TYR A 18 24.80 -46.70 13.57
CA TYR A 18 24.30 -45.41 14.05
C TYR A 18 25.32 -44.28 13.80
N GLN A 19 26.59 -44.49 14.14
CA GLN A 19 27.64 -43.49 13.94
C GLN A 19 27.89 -43.18 12.47
N THR A 20 27.84 -44.19 11.59
CA THR A 20 27.97 -43.99 10.14
C THR A 20 26.76 -43.26 9.55
N ALA A 21 25.54 -43.59 9.98
CA ALA A 21 24.33 -42.87 9.57
C ALA A 21 24.34 -41.40 10.06
N ALA A 22 24.73 -41.16 11.31
CA ALA A 22 24.85 -39.81 11.87
C ALA A 22 25.92 -38.98 11.13
N CYS A 23 27.07 -39.58 10.80
CA CYS A 23 28.11 -38.96 10.00
C CYS A 23 27.62 -38.59 8.59
N ALA A 24 26.92 -39.50 7.91
CA ALA A 24 26.35 -39.25 6.59
C ALA A 24 25.30 -38.12 6.61
N VAL A 25 24.41 -38.11 7.61
CA VAL A 25 23.42 -37.04 7.80
C VAL A 25 24.10 -35.69 8.08
N SER A 26 25.14 -35.66 8.92
CA SER A 26 25.87 -34.42 9.21
C SER A 26 26.63 -33.89 7.98
N THR A 27 27.22 -34.77 7.19
CA THR A 27 27.94 -34.42 5.96
C THR A 27 26.97 -33.92 4.88
N PHE A 28 25.80 -34.55 4.76
CA PHE A 28 24.71 -34.12 3.89
C PHE A 28 24.14 -32.76 4.32
N ALA A 29 23.97 -32.53 5.63
CA ALA A 29 23.54 -31.25 6.15
C ALA A 29 24.57 -30.13 5.88
N LEU A 30 25.87 -30.42 6.01
CA LEU A 30 26.95 -29.48 5.69
C LEU A 30 27.01 -29.16 4.19
N THR A 31 26.86 -30.15 3.32
CA THR A 31 26.83 -29.94 1.86
C THR A 31 25.57 -29.18 1.41
N ILE A 32 24.42 -29.38 2.05
CA ILE A 32 23.22 -28.55 1.83
C ILE A 32 23.48 -27.11 2.32
N ALA A 33 24.12 -26.92 3.47
CA ALA A 33 24.44 -25.59 3.97
C ALA A 33 25.42 -24.84 3.05
N GLU A 34 26.45 -25.52 2.55
CA GLU A 34 27.39 -24.98 1.57
C GLU A 34 26.67 -24.65 0.25
N LEU A 35 25.86 -25.56 -0.29
CA LEU A 35 25.07 -25.33 -1.50
C LEU A 35 24.11 -24.15 -1.34
N HIS A 36 23.45 -24.03 -0.19
CA HIS A 36 22.57 -22.91 0.14
C HIS A 36 23.35 -21.59 0.22
N SER A 37 24.56 -21.59 0.79
CA SER A 37 25.43 -20.40 0.83
C SER A 37 25.91 -19.96 -0.55
N VAL A 38 26.24 -20.93 -1.43
CA VAL A 38 26.68 -20.69 -2.82
C VAL A 38 25.53 -20.17 -3.68
N LEU A 39 24.30 -20.65 -3.49
CA LEU A 39 23.10 -20.18 -4.18
C LEU A 39 22.60 -18.81 -3.66
N ASN A 40 22.76 -18.53 -2.36
CA ASN A 40 22.22 -17.31 -1.75
C ASN A 40 22.96 -16.03 -2.17
N LEU A 41 24.28 -16.08 -2.39
CA LEU A 41 25.06 -14.90 -2.77
C LEU A 41 24.63 -14.29 -4.13
N PRO A 42 24.48 -15.06 -5.23
CA PRO A 42 23.97 -14.52 -6.49
C PRO A 42 22.49 -14.10 -6.41
N LEU A 43 21.66 -14.81 -5.63
CA LEU A 43 20.25 -14.42 -5.42
C LEU A 43 20.15 -13.08 -4.68
N LEU A 44 20.96 -12.88 -3.63
CA LEU A 44 21.05 -11.61 -2.92
C LEU A 44 21.54 -10.48 -3.85
N GLY A 45 22.56 -10.75 -4.66
CA GLY A 45 23.06 -9.81 -5.66
C GLY A 45 21.96 -9.36 -6.63
N MET A 46 21.16 -10.31 -7.14
CA MET A 46 20.03 -10.01 -8.01
C MET A 46 18.96 -9.17 -7.31
N GLN A 47 18.61 -9.50 -6.06
CA GLN A 47 17.64 -8.74 -5.27
C GLN A 47 18.09 -7.30 -5.02
N VAL A 48 19.36 -7.09 -4.71
CA VAL A 48 19.94 -5.75 -4.52
C VAL A 48 19.86 -4.95 -5.82
N ILE A 49 20.17 -5.57 -6.96
CA ILE A 49 20.08 -4.91 -8.27
C ILE A 49 18.62 -4.53 -8.57
N ILE A 50 17.67 -5.46 -8.41
CA ILE A 50 16.24 -5.19 -8.62
C ILE A 50 15.76 -4.08 -7.69
N ALA A 51 16.08 -4.15 -6.40
CA ALA A 51 15.73 -3.12 -5.42
C ALA A 51 16.32 -1.76 -5.81
N ALA A 52 17.58 -1.69 -6.24
CA ALA A 52 18.20 -0.44 -6.70
C ALA A 52 17.47 0.16 -7.91
N TRP A 53 17.09 -0.66 -8.90
CA TRP A 53 16.32 -0.22 -10.07
C TRP A 53 14.91 0.25 -9.70
N ILE A 54 14.22 -0.49 -8.84
CA ILE A 54 12.86 -0.16 -8.37
C ILE A 54 12.88 1.11 -7.50
N PHE A 55 13.89 1.26 -6.65
CA PHE A 55 14.10 2.49 -5.89
C PHE A 55 14.32 3.67 -6.83
N ALA A 56 15.21 3.54 -7.82
CA ALA A 56 15.47 4.58 -8.81
C ALA A 56 14.18 4.96 -9.56
N LEU A 57 13.38 3.98 -10.00
CA LEU A 57 12.08 4.21 -10.62
C LEU A 57 11.13 4.97 -9.69
N GLY A 58 11.02 4.56 -8.43
CA GLY A 58 10.21 5.25 -7.42
C GLY A 58 10.65 6.70 -7.20
N THR A 59 11.95 6.98 -7.20
CA THR A 59 12.46 8.37 -7.08
C THR A 59 12.12 9.22 -8.32
N CYS A 60 12.11 8.63 -9.53
CA CYS A 60 11.64 9.31 -10.74
C CYS A 60 10.15 9.69 -10.62
N PHE A 61 9.31 8.77 -10.12
CA PHE A 61 7.90 9.08 -9.83
C PHE A 61 7.75 10.15 -8.75
N GLY A 62 8.59 10.14 -7.71
CA GLY A 62 8.62 11.21 -6.70
C GLY A 62 9.02 12.58 -7.27
N SER A 63 9.94 12.60 -8.23
CA SER A 63 10.33 13.84 -8.92
C SER A 63 9.16 14.40 -9.74
N PHE A 64 8.44 13.53 -10.45
CA PHE A 64 7.19 13.89 -11.11
C PHE A 64 6.11 14.34 -10.11
N LEU A 65 6.02 13.70 -8.95
CA LEU A 65 5.05 14.04 -7.91
C LEU A 65 5.24 15.45 -7.38
N ASN A 66 6.48 15.92 -7.22
CA ASN A 66 6.76 17.31 -6.86
C ASN A 66 6.16 18.31 -7.88
N VAL A 67 6.15 17.95 -9.17
CA VAL A 67 5.49 18.76 -10.22
C VAL A 67 3.98 18.73 -10.05
N VAL A 68 3.40 17.54 -9.83
CA VAL A 68 1.94 17.37 -9.65
C VAL A 68 1.44 18.15 -8.44
N ILE A 69 2.10 18.01 -7.29
CA ILE A 69 1.69 18.65 -6.02
C ILE A 69 1.68 20.17 -6.16
N TYR A 70 2.69 20.75 -6.81
CA TYR A 70 2.78 22.21 -6.97
C TYR A 70 1.88 22.75 -8.09
N ARG A 71 1.90 22.13 -9.27
CA ARG A 71 1.28 22.70 -10.48
C ARG A 71 -0.20 22.42 -10.59
N LEU A 72 -0.64 21.25 -10.14
CA LEU A 72 -2.02 20.83 -10.37
C LEU A 72 -3.03 21.69 -9.61
N PRO A 73 -2.83 22.03 -8.31
CA PRO A 73 -3.71 22.95 -7.60
C PRO A 73 -3.64 24.39 -8.14
N ALA A 74 -2.50 24.79 -8.69
CA ALA A 74 -2.30 26.09 -9.33
C ALA A 74 -2.90 26.16 -10.75
N GLY A 75 -3.50 25.08 -11.27
CA GLY A 75 -4.04 25.04 -12.63
C GLY A 75 -2.99 25.11 -13.74
N LEU A 76 -1.72 24.88 -13.41
CA LEU A 76 -0.60 24.96 -14.34
C LEU A 76 -0.40 23.64 -15.11
N SER A 77 0.20 23.74 -16.30
CA SER A 77 0.50 22.55 -17.12
C SER A 77 1.56 21.66 -16.47
N LEU A 78 1.30 20.34 -16.46
CA LEU A 78 2.25 19.34 -15.97
C LEU A 78 3.43 19.13 -16.92
N GLY A 79 3.24 19.33 -18.23
CA GLY A 79 4.26 19.05 -19.25
C GLY A 79 5.14 20.26 -19.62
N ARG A 80 4.69 21.50 -19.38
CA ARG A 80 5.43 22.72 -19.75
C ARG A 80 5.19 23.83 -18.72
N PRO A 81 6.20 24.69 -18.43
CA PRO A 81 7.60 24.64 -18.88
C PRO A 81 8.41 23.54 -18.14
N LYS A 82 9.66 23.32 -18.57
CA LYS A 82 10.61 22.42 -17.88
C LYS A 82 10.88 22.86 -16.42
N SER A 83 11.47 21.97 -15.62
CA SER A 83 11.94 22.28 -14.26
C SER A 83 12.84 23.54 -14.27
N ARG A 84 12.55 24.48 -13.38
CA ARG A 84 13.26 25.76 -13.26
C ARG A 84 13.57 26.07 -11.81
N CYS A 85 14.60 26.88 -11.57
CA CYS A 85 14.87 27.40 -10.24
C CYS A 85 13.70 28.30 -9.80
N PRO A 86 13.13 28.14 -8.59
CA PRO A 86 12.02 28.97 -8.13
C PRO A 86 12.43 30.43 -7.83
N ARG A 87 13.73 30.76 -7.89
CA ARG A 87 14.25 32.11 -7.57
C ARG A 87 14.73 32.88 -8.78
N CYS A 88 15.57 32.26 -9.61
CA CYS A 88 16.11 32.91 -10.81
C CYS A 88 15.46 32.44 -12.11
N GLU A 89 14.50 31.51 -12.02
CA GLU A 89 13.75 30.95 -13.15
C GLU A 89 14.57 30.29 -14.27
N THR A 90 15.88 30.18 -14.08
CA THR A 90 16.76 29.49 -15.01
C THR A 90 16.35 28.02 -15.12
N PRO A 91 16.18 27.48 -16.33
CA PRO A 91 15.87 26.07 -16.52
C PRO A 91 16.99 25.20 -15.95
N LEU A 92 16.65 24.12 -15.25
CA LEU A 92 17.63 23.17 -14.75
C LEU A 92 18.22 22.35 -15.90
N ALA A 93 19.53 22.12 -15.86
CA ALA A 93 20.18 21.15 -16.74
C ALA A 93 19.73 19.72 -16.39
N ALA A 94 19.73 18.81 -17.36
CA ALA A 94 19.29 17.42 -17.15
C ALA A 94 20.02 16.72 -15.99
N ARG A 95 21.34 16.96 -15.87
CA ARG A 95 22.18 16.44 -14.76
C ARG A 95 21.78 16.96 -13.38
N ASP A 96 21.23 18.17 -13.31
CA ASP A 96 20.78 18.80 -12.06
C ASP A 96 19.35 18.34 -11.69
N ASN A 97 18.67 17.62 -12.60
CA ASN A 97 17.31 17.09 -12.46
C ASN A 97 17.31 15.54 -12.27
N ILE A 98 18.45 14.94 -11.92
CA ILE A 98 18.51 13.53 -11.49
C ILE A 98 17.95 13.45 -10.07
N PRO A 99 16.90 12.64 -9.80
CA PRO A 99 16.28 12.56 -8.47
C PRO A 99 17.31 12.27 -7.37
N ILE A 100 17.17 12.95 -6.23
CA ILE A 100 18.04 12.92 -5.05
C ILE A 100 19.46 13.47 -5.33
N PHE A 101 20.17 12.88 -6.30
CA PHE A 101 21.56 13.19 -6.60
C PHE A 101 21.77 14.61 -7.12
N GLY A 102 20.86 15.14 -7.93
CA GLY A 102 20.94 16.52 -8.42
C GLY A 102 21.01 17.53 -7.26
N TRP A 103 20.16 17.34 -6.24
CA TRP A 103 20.17 18.19 -5.04
C TRP A 103 21.43 17.98 -4.19
N LEU A 104 21.88 16.73 -4.02
CA LEU A 104 23.09 16.40 -3.25
C LEU A 104 24.37 16.99 -3.87
N ILE A 105 24.55 16.85 -5.18
CA ILE A 105 25.70 17.39 -5.92
C ILE A 105 25.72 18.92 -5.83
N LEU A 106 24.55 19.54 -5.92
CA LEU A 106 24.37 20.99 -5.76
C LEU A 106 24.47 21.48 -4.31
N ARG A 107 24.59 20.57 -3.32
CA ARG A 107 24.58 20.87 -1.88
C ARG A 107 23.37 21.73 -1.47
N GLY A 108 22.23 21.46 -2.10
CA GLY A 108 20.99 22.19 -1.88
C GLY A 108 21.01 23.65 -2.31
N ARG A 109 21.88 24.07 -3.24
CA ARG A 109 21.93 25.45 -3.77
C ARG A 109 21.88 25.49 -5.28
N CYS A 110 21.18 26.46 -5.85
CA CYS A 110 21.13 26.62 -7.30
C CYS A 110 22.52 26.94 -7.86
N ARG A 111 22.92 26.25 -8.94
CA ARG A 111 24.20 26.46 -9.64
C ARG A 111 24.38 27.90 -10.14
N TYR A 112 23.30 28.55 -10.53
CA TYR A 112 23.34 29.87 -11.18
C TYR A 112 23.25 31.02 -10.16
N CYS A 113 22.23 31.00 -9.28
CA CYS A 113 22.00 32.10 -8.35
C CYS A 113 22.50 31.84 -6.91
N GLY A 114 23.00 30.63 -6.61
CA GLY A 114 23.52 30.27 -5.27
C GLY A 114 22.47 30.16 -4.17
N LEU A 115 21.20 30.48 -4.44
CA LEU A 115 20.12 30.45 -3.47
C LEU A 115 19.71 29.01 -3.11
N PRO A 116 19.25 28.77 -1.86
CA PRO A 116 18.90 27.43 -1.40
C PRO A 116 17.71 26.85 -2.16
N ILE A 117 17.79 25.56 -2.46
CA ILE A 117 16.72 24.71 -2.98
C ILE A 117 16.17 23.90 -1.81
N ALA A 118 14.85 23.94 -1.60
CA ALA A 118 14.21 23.28 -0.47
C ALA A 118 14.52 21.77 -0.39
N ALA A 119 14.87 21.28 0.79
CA ALA A 119 15.12 19.85 1.03
C ALA A 119 13.87 18.97 0.81
N ARG A 120 12.69 19.58 0.72
CA ARG A 120 11.44 18.89 0.41
C ARG A 120 11.52 18.07 -0.88
N TYR A 121 12.16 18.58 -1.93
CA TYR A 121 12.25 17.90 -3.23
C TYR A 121 12.91 16.51 -3.11
N PRO A 122 14.16 16.39 -2.62
CA PRO A 122 14.79 15.09 -2.44
C PRO A 122 14.11 14.22 -1.36
N ILE A 123 13.45 14.82 -0.36
CA ILE A 123 12.67 14.06 0.64
C ILE A 123 11.50 13.34 -0.03
N VAL A 124 10.68 14.04 -0.84
CA VAL A 124 9.54 13.41 -1.53
C VAL A 124 10.03 12.34 -2.53
N GLU A 125 11.13 12.61 -3.23
CA GLU A 125 11.76 11.62 -4.12
C GLU A 125 12.18 10.36 -3.37
N THR A 126 12.83 10.53 -2.21
CA THR A 126 13.25 9.41 -1.35
C THR A 126 12.07 8.65 -0.78
N ILE A 127 11.01 9.35 -0.32
CA ILE A 127 9.78 8.71 0.17
C ILE A 127 9.16 7.85 -0.92
N CYS A 128 9.02 8.34 -2.15
CA CYS A 128 8.49 7.52 -3.25
C CYS A 128 9.37 6.31 -3.57
N GLY A 129 10.70 6.46 -3.55
CA GLY A 129 11.63 5.34 -3.67
C GLY A 129 11.43 4.29 -2.57
N ILE A 130 11.27 4.73 -1.31
CA ILE A 130 11.00 3.84 -0.18
C ILE A 130 9.64 3.15 -0.32
N VAL A 131 8.59 3.85 -0.75
CA VAL A 131 7.25 3.26 -0.96
C VAL A 131 7.33 2.12 -1.98
N PHE A 132 8.04 2.33 -3.09
CA PHE A 132 8.23 1.29 -4.12
C PHE A 132 8.99 0.09 -3.55
N LEU A 133 10.02 0.32 -2.74
CA LEU A 133 10.72 -0.76 -2.04
C LEU A 133 9.82 -1.50 -1.05
N VAL A 134 9.04 -0.78 -0.26
CA VAL A 134 8.13 -1.37 0.73
C VAL A 134 7.11 -2.28 0.04
N LEU A 135 6.56 -1.86 -1.10
CA LEU A 135 5.66 -2.70 -1.89
C LEU A 135 6.42 -3.85 -2.58
N LEU A 136 7.64 -3.64 -3.07
CA LEU A 136 8.48 -4.69 -3.67
C LEU A 136 8.77 -5.81 -2.66
N PHE A 137 9.17 -5.46 -1.44
CA PHE A 137 9.47 -6.41 -0.39
C PHE A 137 8.20 -6.99 0.24
N GLY A 138 7.15 -6.19 0.37
CA GLY A 138 5.87 -6.59 0.95
C GLY A 138 5.11 -7.59 0.07
N GLU A 139 5.01 -7.28 -1.23
CA GLU A 139 4.18 -8.00 -2.19
C GLU A 139 5.00 -8.91 -3.08
N LEU A 140 5.85 -8.34 -3.94
CA LEU A 140 6.54 -9.11 -4.97
C LEU A 140 7.49 -10.15 -4.34
N LEU A 141 8.54 -9.74 -3.65
CA LEU A 141 9.59 -10.66 -3.15
C LEU A 141 9.08 -11.71 -2.14
N ARG A 142 7.95 -11.45 -1.49
CA ARG A 142 7.27 -12.37 -0.57
C ARG A 142 6.17 -13.21 -1.24
N GLY A 143 6.00 -13.11 -2.55
CA GLY A 143 4.99 -13.89 -3.30
C GLY A 143 3.55 -13.53 -2.93
N GLY A 144 3.31 -12.31 -2.47
CA GLY A 144 1.99 -11.84 -2.05
C GLY A 144 1.59 -12.27 -0.64
N ALA A 145 2.54 -12.67 0.22
CA ALA A 145 2.25 -13.11 1.60
C ALA A 145 1.58 -12.04 2.49
N ASN A 146 1.57 -10.77 2.06
CA ASN A 146 0.85 -9.70 2.74
C ASN A 146 -0.64 -9.62 2.34
N LEU A 147 -1.11 -10.40 1.36
CA LEU A 147 -2.44 -10.27 0.77
C LEU A 147 -3.38 -11.37 1.28
N PRO A 148 -4.61 -11.01 1.71
CA PRO A 148 -5.63 -11.97 2.11
C PRO A 148 -6.07 -12.88 0.96
N LEU A 149 -6.54 -14.08 1.32
CA LEU A 149 -7.15 -15.06 0.41
C LEU A 149 -6.25 -15.57 -0.73
N ARG A 150 -4.95 -15.30 -0.65
CA ARG A 150 -3.94 -15.83 -1.56
C ARG A 150 -3.05 -16.79 -0.78
N ASP A 151 -2.90 -18.01 -1.28
CA ASP A 151 -1.87 -18.92 -0.78
C ASP A 151 -0.50 -18.37 -1.18
N PRO A 152 0.40 -18.06 -0.23
CA PRO A 152 1.73 -17.58 -0.54
C PRO A 152 2.46 -18.65 -1.34
N ASP A 153 3.19 -18.24 -2.38
CA ASP A 153 4.00 -19.17 -3.17
C ASP A 153 5.19 -19.68 -2.34
N HIS A 154 4.95 -20.73 -1.54
CA HIS A 154 5.89 -21.27 -0.56
C HIS A 154 7.21 -21.77 -1.17
N PHE A 155 7.21 -22.13 -2.45
CA PHE A 155 8.41 -22.60 -3.15
C PHE A 155 9.48 -21.49 -3.34
N HIS A 156 9.15 -20.20 -3.21
CA HIS A 156 10.03 -19.11 -3.66
C HIS A 156 10.12 -17.88 -2.75
N VAL A 157 9.63 -17.96 -1.51
CA VAL A 157 9.66 -16.85 -0.54
C VAL A 157 11.11 -16.35 -0.36
N ASN A 158 11.33 -15.06 -0.63
CA ASN A 158 12.63 -14.35 -0.50
C ASN A 158 13.74 -14.76 -1.47
N SER A 159 13.47 -15.50 -2.55
CA SER A 159 14.52 -15.84 -3.52
C SER A 159 14.71 -14.75 -4.59
N GLY A 160 13.67 -13.98 -4.93
CA GLY A 160 13.68 -13.02 -6.05
C GLY A 160 13.84 -13.67 -7.43
N PHE A 161 14.23 -14.94 -7.49
CA PHE A 161 14.43 -15.75 -8.69
C PHE A 161 13.19 -15.75 -9.61
N TRP A 162 12.02 -15.93 -9.01
CA TRP A 162 10.75 -15.98 -9.73
C TRP A 162 10.38 -14.64 -10.41
N LEU A 163 10.80 -13.48 -9.90
CA LEU A 163 10.52 -12.18 -10.53
C LEU A 163 11.08 -12.07 -11.95
N VAL A 164 12.25 -12.68 -12.21
CA VAL A 164 12.91 -12.58 -13.51
C VAL A 164 12.54 -13.75 -14.42
N TRP A 165 12.44 -14.95 -13.85
CA TRP A 165 12.34 -16.18 -14.64
C TRP A 165 10.94 -16.80 -14.69
N PHE A 166 10.03 -16.38 -13.80
CA PHE A 166 8.69 -16.95 -13.68
C PHE A 166 7.65 -15.87 -13.30
N MET A 167 7.77 -14.66 -13.87
CA MET A 167 6.95 -13.51 -13.48
C MET A 167 5.47 -13.90 -13.39
N LYS A 168 4.90 -13.68 -12.21
CA LYS A 168 3.46 -13.81 -11.97
C LYS A 168 2.80 -12.49 -12.30
N TRP A 169 2.19 -12.44 -13.48
CA TRP A 169 1.58 -11.22 -14.03
C TRP A 169 0.46 -10.64 -13.16
N ASP A 170 -0.29 -11.49 -12.45
CA ASP A 170 -1.26 -11.11 -11.43
C ASP A 170 -0.61 -10.30 -10.31
N LEU A 171 0.51 -10.79 -9.76
CA LEU A 171 1.21 -10.11 -8.67
C LEU A 171 1.97 -8.86 -9.14
N ALA A 172 2.54 -8.89 -10.35
CA ALA A 172 3.15 -7.72 -10.98
C ALA A 172 2.12 -6.62 -11.26
N GLY A 173 0.95 -7.00 -11.78
CA GLY A 173 -0.19 -6.11 -11.98
C GLY A 173 -0.64 -5.49 -10.67
N LEU A 174 -0.79 -6.30 -9.62
CA LEU A 174 -1.18 -5.85 -8.29
C LEU A 174 -0.16 -4.86 -7.69
N TYR A 175 1.13 -5.16 -7.81
CA TYR A 175 2.19 -4.26 -7.37
C TYR A 175 2.12 -2.91 -8.07
N LEU A 176 1.95 -2.89 -9.41
CA LEU A 176 1.80 -1.64 -10.16
C LEU A 176 0.52 -0.89 -9.77
N TYR A 177 -0.55 -1.63 -9.50
CA TYR A 177 -1.84 -1.09 -9.06
C TYR A 177 -1.73 -0.41 -7.69
N HIS A 178 -1.05 -1.04 -6.72
CA HIS A 178 -0.79 -0.47 -5.40
C HIS A 178 0.27 0.65 -5.45
N CYS A 179 1.26 0.59 -6.33
CA CYS A 179 2.18 1.71 -6.59
C CYS A 179 1.39 2.93 -7.07
N PHE A 180 0.48 2.76 -8.03
CA PHE A 180 -0.36 3.85 -8.53
C PHE A 180 -1.29 4.42 -7.45
N LEU A 181 -1.92 3.56 -6.65
CA LEU A 181 -2.72 3.98 -5.49
C LEU A 181 -1.88 4.83 -4.53
N THR A 182 -0.75 4.30 -4.07
CA THR A 182 0.07 4.94 -3.03
C THR A 182 0.67 6.25 -3.49
N ILE A 183 1.20 6.36 -4.73
CA ILE A 183 1.69 7.66 -5.23
C ILE A 183 0.57 8.68 -5.38
N THR A 184 -0.63 8.25 -5.78
CA THR A 184 -1.77 9.16 -5.95
C THR A 184 -2.27 9.65 -4.59
N VAL A 185 -2.41 8.76 -3.62
CA VAL A 185 -2.79 9.14 -2.24
C VAL A 185 -1.72 10.04 -1.63
N LEU A 186 -0.43 9.73 -1.82
CA LEU A 186 0.66 10.60 -1.39
C LEU A 186 0.54 12.01 -2.00
N ALA A 187 0.23 12.10 -3.31
CA ALA A 187 0.01 13.38 -3.98
C ALA A 187 -1.13 14.17 -3.31
N VAL A 188 -2.28 13.53 -3.12
CA VAL A 188 -3.49 14.13 -2.53
C VAL A 188 -3.22 14.58 -1.09
N CYS A 189 -2.59 13.73 -0.29
CA CYS A 189 -2.21 14.05 1.08
C CYS A 189 -1.21 15.20 1.15
N MET A 190 -0.27 15.29 0.20
CA MET A 190 0.71 16.38 0.15
C MET A 190 0.12 17.70 -0.36
N ILE A 191 -0.82 17.66 -1.30
CA ILE A 191 -1.61 18.84 -1.71
C ILE A 191 -2.39 19.38 -0.50
N GLY A 192 -3.04 18.49 0.26
CA GLY A 192 -3.75 18.88 1.49
C GLY A 192 -2.81 19.42 2.57
N PHE A 193 -1.63 18.83 2.74
CA PHE A 193 -0.60 19.32 3.67
C PHE A 193 -0.08 20.72 3.28
N ASP A 194 0.01 21.01 1.98
CA ASP A 194 0.38 22.32 1.43
C ASP A 194 -0.75 23.35 1.49
N ARG A 195 -1.88 23.01 2.12
CA ARG A 195 -3.06 23.88 2.27
C ARG A 195 -3.72 24.24 0.93
N HIS A 196 -3.59 23.35 -0.05
CA HIS A 196 -4.33 23.47 -1.28
C HIS A 196 -5.57 22.57 -1.24
N LEU A 197 -6.66 23.04 -1.85
CA LEU A 197 -7.88 22.24 -1.99
C LEU A 197 -7.58 21.02 -2.88
N PRO A 198 -8.09 19.83 -2.55
CA PRO A 198 -7.89 18.65 -3.38
C PRO A 198 -8.45 18.85 -4.78
N VAL A 199 -7.68 18.46 -5.79
CA VAL A 199 -8.05 18.63 -7.19
C VAL A 199 -8.97 17.50 -7.62
N SER A 200 -10.25 17.81 -7.88
CA SER A 200 -11.26 16.81 -8.26
C SER A 200 -10.88 16.00 -9.49
N ARG A 201 -10.24 16.61 -10.49
CA ARG A 201 -9.79 15.94 -11.72
C ARG A 201 -8.75 14.84 -11.43
N LEU A 202 -7.86 15.04 -10.46
CA LEU A 202 -6.88 14.02 -10.05
C LEU A 202 -7.59 12.80 -9.48
N ARG A 203 -8.52 13.04 -8.54
CA ARG A 203 -9.33 11.98 -7.94
C ARG A 203 -10.14 11.24 -9.01
N GLN A 204 -10.83 11.95 -9.88
CA GLN A 204 -11.65 11.35 -10.95
C GLN A 204 -10.80 10.49 -11.89
N PHE A 205 -9.64 10.98 -12.31
CA PHE A 205 -8.71 10.22 -13.15
C PHE A 205 -8.25 8.94 -12.44
N ALA A 206 -7.85 9.03 -11.17
CA ALA A 206 -7.41 7.87 -10.42
C ALA A 206 -8.54 6.86 -10.13
N VAL A 207 -9.75 7.34 -9.83
CA VAL A 207 -10.95 6.50 -9.71
C VAL A 207 -11.23 5.78 -11.03
N PHE A 208 -11.15 6.47 -12.16
CA PHE A 208 -11.34 5.87 -13.48
C PHE A 208 -10.31 4.77 -13.75
N VAL A 209 -9.01 5.05 -13.51
CA VAL A 209 -7.94 4.05 -13.67
C VAL A 209 -8.16 2.84 -12.75
N GLY A 210 -8.49 3.08 -11.48
CA GLY A 210 -8.75 2.03 -10.50
C GLY A 210 -9.93 1.14 -10.89
N LEU A 211 -11.05 1.75 -11.31
CA LEU A 211 -12.21 1.01 -11.79
C LEU A 211 -11.89 0.24 -13.07
N LEU A 212 -11.26 0.87 -14.06
CA LEU A 212 -10.92 0.24 -15.33
C LEU A 212 -10.01 -0.97 -15.12
N CYS A 213 -8.87 -0.79 -14.45
CA CYS A 213 -7.90 -1.85 -14.21
C CYS A 213 -8.51 -3.00 -13.39
N GLY A 214 -9.18 -2.70 -12.27
CA GLY A 214 -9.79 -3.75 -11.45
C GLY A 214 -11.03 -4.40 -12.08
N THR A 215 -11.65 -3.77 -13.09
CA THR A 215 -12.71 -4.42 -13.90
C THR A 215 -12.12 -5.35 -14.94
N MET A 216 -11.00 -4.93 -15.55
CA MET A 216 -10.26 -5.72 -16.55
C MET A 216 -9.51 -6.90 -15.95
N TRP A 217 -9.13 -6.78 -14.66
CA TRP A 217 -8.33 -7.75 -13.94
C TRP A 217 -8.79 -7.79 -12.47
N PRO A 218 -9.85 -8.56 -12.15
CA PRO A 218 -10.46 -8.61 -10.81
C PRO A 218 -9.49 -9.00 -9.69
N GLU A 219 -8.48 -9.81 -10.02
CA GLU A 219 -7.43 -10.28 -9.12
C GLU A 219 -6.58 -9.12 -8.56
N LEU A 220 -6.63 -7.93 -9.16
CA LEU A 220 -6.05 -6.71 -8.61
C LEU A 220 -6.74 -6.24 -7.31
N ARG A 221 -7.90 -6.80 -6.97
CA ARG A 221 -8.57 -6.59 -5.68
C ARG A 221 -8.55 -7.90 -4.89
N PRO A 222 -7.69 -8.02 -3.86
CA PRO A 222 -7.47 -9.29 -3.17
C PRO A 222 -8.73 -9.91 -2.55
N VAL A 223 -9.67 -9.07 -2.09
CA VAL A 223 -10.90 -9.53 -1.44
C VAL A 223 -12.11 -9.09 -2.27
N PRO A 224 -12.94 -10.02 -2.77
CA PRO A 224 -14.17 -9.69 -3.47
C PRO A 224 -15.16 -9.06 -2.49
N ALA A 225 -15.99 -8.13 -2.96
CA ALA A 225 -16.87 -7.38 -2.08
C ALA A 225 -17.93 -8.26 -1.39
N TRP A 226 -18.38 -9.31 -2.06
CA TRP A 226 -19.24 -10.36 -1.50
C TRP A 226 -19.08 -11.64 -2.35
N PRO A 227 -19.50 -12.82 -1.85
CA PRO A 227 -19.55 -14.02 -2.67
C PRO A 227 -20.58 -13.84 -3.80
N PHE A 228 -20.10 -13.66 -5.03
CA PHE A 228 -20.97 -13.51 -6.18
C PHE A 228 -21.62 -14.86 -6.53
N PRO A 229 -22.90 -14.88 -6.94
CA PRO A 229 -23.49 -16.06 -7.56
C PRO A 229 -22.76 -16.38 -8.87
N GLN A 230 -22.60 -17.67 -9.17
CA GLN A 230 -21.92 -18.17 -10.37
C GLN A 230 -22.45 -17.55 -11.69
N SER A 231 -23.74 -17.18 -11.73
CA SER A 231 -24.34 -16.52 -12.90
C SER A 231 -23.71 -15.16 -13.21
N LEU A 232 -23.29 -14.40 -12.18
CA LEU A 232 -22.58 -13.13 -12.36
C LEU A 232 -21.10 -13.34 -12.70
N GLU A 233 -20.47 -14.38 -12.17
CA GLU A 233 -19.07 -14.73 -12.48
C GLU A 233 -18.88 -15.11 -13.96
N GLN A 234 -19.89 -15.73 -14.57
CA GLN A 234 -19.88 -16.09 -16.00
C GLN A 234 -20.11 -14.87 -16.92
N MET A 235 -20.55 -13.73 -16.40
CA MET A 235 -20.69 -12.49 -17.17
C MET A 235 -19.36 -11.76 -17.32
N HIS A 236 -18.51 -12.28 -18.18
CA HIS A 236 -17.21 -11.72 -18.53
C HIS A 236 -17.05 -11.59 -20.05
N TRP A 237 -16.39 -10.51 -20.49
CA TRP A 237 -16.07 -10.29 -21.90
C TRP A 237 -14.59 -9.99 -22.07
N GLY A 238 -13.89 -10.84 -22.82
CA GLY A 238 -12.45 -10.79 -22.94
C GLY A 238 -11.88 -12.01 -23.63
N PHE A 239 -10.58 -12.20 -23.45
CA PHE A 239 -9.86 -13.34 -24.00
C PHE A 239 -8.88 -13.90 -22.96
N VAL A 240 -8.65 -15.20 -23.03
CA VAL A 240 -7.57 -15.87 -22.32
C VAL A 240 -6.36 -15.88 -23.24
N TRP A 241 -5.21 -15.43 -22.74
CA TRP A 241 -3.94 -15.59 -23.44
C TRP A 241 -3.01 -16.50 -22.63
N THR A 242 -2.16 -17.24 -23.35
CA THR A 242 -1.12 -18.08 -22.75
C THR A 242 0.20 -17.35 -22.84
N ASP A 243 0.93 -17.25 -21.74
CA ASP A 243 2.25 -16.64 -21.76
C ASP A 243 3.22 -17.55 -22.55
N PRO A 244 3.81 -17.06 -23.66
CA PRO A 244 4.72 -17.84 -24.48
C PRO A 244 6.19 -17.71 -24.04
N LEU A 245 6.51 -16.76 -23.15
CA LEU A 245 7.88 -16.27 -22.94
C LEU A 245 8.34 -16.42 -21.50
N ILE A 246 7.60 -15.91 -20.52
CA ILE A 246 8.08 -15.75 -19.14
C ILE A 246 7.55 -16.86 -18.23
N SER A 247 6.27 -17.22 -18.37
CA SER A 247 5.66 -18.36 -17.69
C SER A 247 5.02 -19.31 -18.71
N PRO A 248 5.81 -20.10 -19.47
CA PRO A 248 5.32 -20.89 -20.60
C PRO A 248 4.11 -21.76 -20.26
N GLY A 249 2.98 -21.49 -20.91
CA GLY A 249 1.74 -22.25 -20.75
C GLY A 249 0.80 -21.78 -19.63
N ALA A 250 1.20 -20.78 -18.84
CA ALA A 250 0.30 -20.12 -17.88
C ALA A 250 -0.80 -19.35 -18.62
N LYS A 251 -2.05 -19.51 -18.18
CA LYS A 251 -3.23 -18.85 -18.77
C LYS A 251 -3.62 -17.64 -17.94
N TYR A 252 -3.75 -16.50 -18.60
CA TYR A 252 -4.19 -15.25 -17.98
C TYR A 252 -5.45 -14.74 -18.67
N TRP A 253 -6.39 -14.25 -17.88
CA TRP A 253 -7.56 -13.56 -18.38
C TRP A 253 -7.25 -12.08 -18.60
N THR A 254 -7.76 -11.51 -19.68
CA THR A 254 -7.78 -10.06 -19.87
C THR A 254 -9.12 -9.69 -20.49
N GLY A 255 -9.92 -8.94 -19.73
CA GLY A 255 -11.28 -8.62 -20.16
C GLY A 255 -12.12 -7.99 -19.08
N VAL A 256 -13.21 -7.35 -19.49
CA VAL A 256 -14.17 -6.72 -18.60
C VAL A 256 -14.99 -7.80 -17.89
N THR A 257 -15.05 -7.72 -16.57
CA THR A 257 -15.88 -8.61 -15.74
C THR A 257 -16.95 -7.80 -15.01
N LEU A 258 -18.17 -8.35 -14.93
CA LEU A 258 -19.23 -7.68 -14.17
C LEU A 258 -18.91 -7.66 -12.66
N THR A 259 -18.37 -8.75 -12.14
CA THR A 259 -17.96 -8.86 -10.72
C THR A 259 -16.88 -7.83 -10.36
N GLY A 260 -15.83 -7.70 -11.18
CA GLY A 260 -14.79 -6.69 -10.98
C GLY A 260 -15.32 -5.25 -11.05
N LEU A 261 -16.32 -4.96 -11.88
CA LEU A 261 -16.97 -3.65 -11.88
C LEU A 261 -17.78 -3.41 -10.60
N LEU A 262 -18.60 -4.40 -10.20
CA LEU A 262 -19.43 -4.32 -9.00
C LEU A 262 -18.59 -4.16 -7.72
N ASP A 263 -17.47 -4.88 -7.62
CA ASP A 263 -16.49 -4.74 -6.53
C ASP A 263 -15.93 -3.32 -6.45
N GLY A 264 -15.52 -2.78 -7.60
CA GLY A 264 -15.00 -1.42 -7.69
C GLY A 264 -16.03 -0.36 -7.29
N ILE A 265 -17.29 -0.52 -7.72
CA ILE A 265 -18.40 0.38 -7.37
C ILE A 265 -18.71 0.30 -5.87
N ALA A 266 -18.73 -0.91 -5.29
CA ALA A 266 -18.98 -1.09 -3.87
C ALA A 266 -17.87 -0.46 -3.02
N GLY A 267 -16.61 -0.69 -3.40
CA GLY A 267 -15.45 -0.03 -2.80
C GLY A 267 -15.52 1.49 -2.89
N LEU A 268 -15.87 2.03 -4.06
CA LEU A 268 -16.08 3.47 -4.27
C LEU A 268 -17.18 4.04 -3.37
N ALA A 269 -18.33 3.37 -3.31
CA ALA A 269 -19.48 3.82 -2.53
C ALA A 269 -19.14 3.88 -1.04
N VAL A 270 -18.49 2.84 -0.51
CA VAL A 270 -18.05 2.79 0.89
C VAL A 270 -16.95 3.81 1.16
N GLY A 271 -15.94 3.91 0.29
CA GLY A 271 -14.88 4.92 0.39
C GLY A 271 -15.43 6.35 0.43
N ALA A 272 -16.42 6.64 -0.41
CA ALA A 272 -17.11 7.93 -0.44
C ALA A 272 -17.94 8.18 0.82
N PHE A 273 -18.66 7.16 1.31
CA PHE A 273 -19.45 7.25 2.54
C PHE A 273 -18.57 7.51 3.78
N ILE A 274 -17.50 6.74 3.95
CA ILE A 274 -16.55 6.95 5.05
C ILE A 274 -15.84 8.31 4.93
N GLY A 275 -15.41 8.68 3.73
CA GLY A 275 -14.84 10.00 3.49
C GLY A 275 -15.83 11.13 3.85
N TRP A 276 -17.11 10.95 3.55
CA TRP A 276 -18.16 11.88 3.97
C TRP A 276 -18.33 11.92 5.48
N LEU A 277 -18.34 10.77 6.17
CA LEU A 277 -18.41 10.70 7.64
C LEU A 277 -17.23 11.43 8.31
N VAL A 278 -16.02 11.30 7.78
CA VAL A 278 -14.84 12.02 8.29
C VAL A 278 -15.02 13.54 8.17
N VAL A 279 -15.47 14.02 7.01
CA VAL A 279 -15.75 15.45 6.80
C VAL A 279 -16.89 15.93 7.71
N TRP A 280 -17.93 15.10 7.87
CA TRP A 280 -19.09 15.39 8.69
C TRP A 280 -18.75 15.46 10.18
N GLN A 281 -17.94 14.52 10.67
CA GLN A 281 -17.42 14.47 12.04
C GLN A 281 -16.63 15.73 12.37
N LEU A 282 -15.83 16.24 11.42
CA LEU A 282 -14.95 17.39 11.60
C LEU A 282 -15.53 18.71 11.07
N HIS A 283 -16.82 18.75 10.72
CA HIS A 283 -17.45 19.90 10.05
C HIS A 283 -17.39 21.21 10.87
N GLY A 284 -17.25 21.12 12.21
CA GLY A 284 -17.15 22.27 13.10
C GLY A 284 -15.77 22.95 13.15
N GLN A 285 -14.73 22.34 12.59
CA GLN A 285 -13.38 22.91 12.50
C GLN A 285 -13.32 23.85 11.28
N SER A 286 -13.78 25.10 11.48
CA SER A 286 -14.05 26.08 10.41
C SER A 286 -12.80 26.76 9.82
N GLU A 287 -11.58 26.40 10.24
CA GLU A 287 -10.39 27.01 9.67
C GLU A 287 -10.03 26.42 8.30
N SER A 288 -9.72 27.30 7.34
CA SER A 288 -9.36 26.88 5.97
C SER A 288 -8.12 25.96 5.95
N GLU A 289 -7.23 26.10 6.94
CA GLU A 289 -5.98 25.34 7.02
C GLU A 289 -6.22 23.86 7.32
N THR A 290 -7.07 23.53 8.29
CA THR A 290 -7.35 22.13 8.69
C THR A 290 -8.26 21.42 7.69
N ARG A 291 -9.20 22.17 7.08
CA ARG A 291 -10.14 21.64 6.08
C ARG A 291 -9.44 20.95 4.91
N THR A 292 -8.31 21.45 4.45
CA THR A 292 -7.59 20.89 3.29
C THR A 292 -7.05 19.48 3.56
N SER A 293 -6.51 19.24 4.76
CA SER A 293 -6.02 17.92 5.18
C SER A 293 -7.18 16.92 5.35
N VAL A 294 -8.30 17.35 5.92
CA VAL A 294 -9.52 16.51 6.05
C VAL A 294 -10.07 16.10 4.69
N LEU A 295 -10.14 17.04 3.74
CA LEU A 295 -10.61 16.73 2.37
C LEU A 295 -9.63 15.82 1.62
N ALA A 296 -8.33 15.91 1.90
CA ALA A 296 -7.34 14.99 1.35
C ALA A 296 -7.52 13.57 1.89
N ILE A 297 -7.82 13.42 3.19
CA ILE A 297 -8.14 12.12 3.80
C ILE A 297 -9.42 11.52 3.21
N ARG A 298 -10.47 12.33 3.00
CA ARG A 298 -11.69 11.90 2.27
C ARG A 298 -11.33 11.31 0.91
N ASP A 299 -10.52 12.01 0.13
CA ASP A 299 -10.10 11.55 -1.20
C ASP A 299 -9.22 10.29 -1.09
N GLY A 300 -8.38 10.19 -0.05
CA GLY A 300 -7.64 8.99 0.30
C GLY A 300 -8.53 7.76 0.53
N PHE A 301 -9.63 7.91 1.28
CA PHE A 301 -10.61 6.82 1.48
C PHE A 301 -11.34 6.42 0.20
N VAL A 302 -11.70 7.39 -0.64
CA VAL A 302 -12.30 7.11 -1.96
C VAL A 302 -11.36 6.27 -2.82
N LEU A 303 -10.08 6.65 -2.88
CA LEU A 303 -9.07 5.92 -3.65
C LEU A 303 -8.78 4.55 -3.03
N ALA A 304 -8.63 4.46 -1.71
CA ALA A 304 -8.46 3.19 -1.03
C ALA A 304 -9.62 2.23 -1.30
N GLY A 305 -10.86 2.72 -1.34
CA GLY A 305 -12.03 1.89 -1.65
C GLY A 305 -12.04 1.35 -3.06
N VAL A 306 -11.72 2.17 -4.07
CA VAL A 306 -11.67 1.71 -5.46
C VAL A 306 -10.57 0.67 -5.69
N PHE A 307 -9.42 0.85 -5.03
CA PHE A 307 -8.25 -0.01 -5.26
C PHE A 307 -8.24 -1.24 -4.37
N LEU A 308 -8.51 -1.10 -3.07
CA LEU A 308 -8.38 -2.19 -2.11
C LEU A 308 -9.72 -2.85 -1.76
N GLY A 309 -10.84 -2.29 -2.20
CA GLY A 309 -12.18 -2.76 -1.85
C GLY A 309 -12.70 -2.15 -0.55
N TRP A 310 -13.97 -2.40 -0.24
CA TRP A 310 -14.65 -1.80 0.91
C TRP A 310 -14.12 -2.30 2.26
N GLN A 311 -13.62 -3.53 2.29
CA GLN A 311 -13.06 -4.18 3.49
C GLN A 311 -11.88 -3.38 4.02
N ALA A 312 -10.93 -3.06 3.13
CA ALA A 312 -9.77 -2.24 3.47
C ALA A 312 -10.19 -0.85 3.98
N VAL A 313 -11.20 -0.22 3.38
CA VAL A 313 -11.73 1.08 3.85
C VAL A 313 -12.25 0.97 5.28
N GLY A 314 -13.03 -0.07 5.58
CA GLY A 314 -13.54 -0.31 6.94
C GLY A 314 -12.42 -0.43 7.97
N MET A 315 -11.40 -1.24 7.69
CA MET A 315 -10.23 -1.40 8.56
C MET A 315 -9.47 -0.08 8.77
N LEU A 316 -9.19 0.64 7.68
CA LEU A 316 -8.54 1.93 7.73
C LEU A 316 -9.35 2.93 8.56
N ALA A 317 -10.68 2.92 8.43
CA ALA A 317 -11.57 3.84 9.15
C ALA A 317 -11.60 3.58 10.66
N VAL A 318 -11.61 2.30 11.07
CA VAL A 318 -11.59 1.90 12.49
C VAL A 318 -10.35 2.44 13.21
N ILE A 319 -9.22 2.57 12.50
CA ILE A 319 -7.98 3.13 13.07
C ILE A 319 -7.93 4.65 12.88
N ALA A 320 -8.23 5.14 11.68
CA ALA A 320 -8.07 6.54 11.33
C ALA A 320 -9.07 7.46 12.05
N MET A 321 -10.35 7.08 12.16
CA MET A 321 -11.37 7.96 12.73
C MET A 321 -11.16 8.25 14.23
N PRO A 322 -10.82 7.26 15.09
CA PRO A 322 -10.44 7.54 16.47
C PRO A 322 -9.19 8.42 16.59
N LEU A 323 -8.17 8.17 15.76
CA LEU A 323 -6.97 9.02 15.73
C LEU A 323 -7.34 10.47 15.35
N LEU A 324 -8.14 10.65 14.32
CA LEU A 324 -8.63 11.96 13.89
C LEU A 324 -9.44 12.65 14.98
N PHE A 325 -10.32 11.92 15.66
CA PHE A 325 -11.05 12.42 16.81
C PHE A 325 -10.10 12.93 17.89
N VAL A 326 -9.15 12.10 18.33
CA VAL A 326 -8.15 12.49 19.33
C VAL A 326 -7.39 13.73 18.88
N THR A 327 -6.97 13.81 17.61
CA THR A 327 -6.27 14.99 17.09
C THR A 327 -7.13 16.25 17.10
N ALA A 328 -8.43 16.12 16.83
CA ALA A 328 -9.38 17.23 16.81
C ALA A 328 -9.83 17.67 18.22
N SER A 329 -9.72 16.79 19.22
CA SER A 329 -10.06 17.07 20.62
C SER A 329 -8.92 17.72 21.42
N VAL A 330 -7.72 17.87 20.86
CA VAL A 330 -6.61 18.57 21.53
C VAL A 330 -6.92 20.08 21.59
N ASP A 331 -7.32 20.54 22.78
CA ASP A 331 -7.69 21.93 23.04
C ASP A 331 -6.44 22.83 23.16
N ASN A 332 -6.07 23.48 22.05
CA ASN A 332 -5.27 24.71 21.95
C ASN A 332 -4.90 24.96 20.49
N SER A 333 -5.39 26.08 19.94
CA SER A 333 -5.42 26.40 18.50
C SER A 333 -4.11 26.07 17.76
N LEU A 334 -2.95 26.46 18.28
CA LEU A 334 -1.67 26.22 17.59
C LEU A 334 -1.16 24.76 17.58
N THR A 335 -1.53 23.93 18.55
CA THR A 335 -1.07 22.54 18.63
C THR A 335 -2.03 21.62 17.89
N GLY A 336 -3.33 21.84 18.05
CA GLY A 336 -4.37 21.15 17.29
C GLY A 336 -4.20 21.34 15.78
N ASP A 337 -3.98 22.58 15.32
CA ASP A 337 -3.80 22.87 13.88
C ASP A 337 -2.54 22.21 13.30
N ARG A 338 -1.45 22.19 14.07
CA ARG A 338 -0.21 21.51 13.66
C ARG A 338 -0.41 20.01 13.54
N LEU A 339 -1.15 19.41 14.46
CA LEU A 339 -1.44 17.97 14.46
C LEU A 339 -2.40 17.60 13.33
N MET A 340 -3.47 18.38 13.12
CA MET A 340 -4.43 18.18 12.05
C MET A 340 -3.80 18.34 10.67
N ARG A 341 -2.85 19.26 10.51
CA ARG A 341 -2.06 19.37 9.27
C ARG A 341 -1.27 18.10 8.96
N ARG A 342 -0.76 17.42 9.99
CA ARG A 342 -0.02 16.16 9.83
C ARG A 342 -0.96 14.96 9.63
N ALA A 343 -2.26 15.10 9.84
CA ALA A 343 -3.22 14.01 9.71
C ALA A 343 -3.23 13.39 8.31
N ALA A 344 -3.12 14.20 7.25
CA ALA A 344 -3.11 13.68 5.87
C ALA A 344 -1.85 12.82 5.57
N PRO A 345 -0.60 13.28 5.85
CA PRO A 345 0.58 12.43 5.80
C PRO A 345 0.51 11.18 6.71
N CYS A 346 -0.06 11.32 7.92
CA CYS A 346 -0.25 10.17 8.82
C CYS A 346 -1.23 9.15 8.24
N PHE A 347 -2.31 9.59 7.59
CA PHE A 347 -3.23 8.71 6.88
C PHE A 347 -2.53 7.96 5.74
N PHE A 348 -1.68 8.63 4.96
CA PHE A 348 -0.85 7.95 3.96
C PHE A 348 0.06 6.88 4.58
N GLY A 349 0.71 7.19 5.70
CA GLY A 349 1.52 6.21 6.45
C GLY A 349 0.68 5.02 6.94
N LEU A 350 -0.53 5.27 7.44
CA LEU A 350 -1.48 4.24 7.84
C LEU A 350 -1.90 3.35 6.66
N LEU A 351 -2.20 3.93 5.50
CA LEU A 351 -2.51 3.18 4.28
C LEU A 351 -1.35 2.27 3.86
N LEU A 352 -0.12 2.78 3.87
CA LEU A 352 1.05 1.98 3.50
C LEU A 352 1.28 0.84 4.51
N ALA A 353 1.18 1.13 5.80
CA ALA A 353 1.30 0.13 6.86
C ALA A 353 0.21 -0.95 6.74
N PHE A 354 -1.01 -0.54 6.39
CA PHE A 354 -2.12 -1.44 6.14
C PHE A 354 -1.81 -2.42 4.99
N ILE A 355 -1.39 -1.93 3.82
CA ILE A 355 -1.11 -2.77 2.65
C ILE A 355 -0.09 -3.88 2.98
N VAL A 356 0.97 -3.57 3.73
CA VAL A 356 2.00 -4.55 4.08
C VAL A 356 1.62 -5.49 5.23
N SER A 357 0.60 -5.15 6.02
CA SER A 357 0.13 -5.94 7.17
C SER A 357 -1.24 -6.57 6.96
N TRP A 358 -1.79 -6.49 5.75
CA TRP A 358 -3.20 -6.82 5.49
C TRP A 358 -3.51 -8.28 5.82
N GLN A 359 -2.69 -9.25 5.40
CA GLN A 359 -2.85 -10.67 5.78
C GLN A 359 -2.90 -10.86 7.30
N PHE A 360 -1.99 -10.23 8.04
CA PHE A 360 -1.93 -10.36 9.50
C PHE A 360 -3.19 -9.78 10.17
N LEU A 361 -3.68 -8.65 9.67
CA LEU A 361 -4.93 -8.05 10.14
C LEU A 361 -6.13 -8.93 9.75
N HIS A 362 -6.13 -9.51 8.56
CA HIS A 362 -7.18 -10.40 8.10
C HIS A 362 -7.32 -11.66 8.98
N ASP A 363 -6.20 -12.24 9.42
CA ASP A 363 -6.20 -13.46 10.24
C ASP A 363 -6.47 -13.19 11.74
N ALA A 364 -6.52 -11.92 12.14
CA ALA A 364 -6.66 -11.54 13.53
C ALA A 364 -8.09 -11.77 14.06
N LYS A 365 -8.26 -12.77 14.94
CA LYS A 365 -9.56 -13.13 15.55
C LYS A 365 -10.30 -11.95 16.23
N TRP A 366 -9.59 -10.95 16.74
CA TRP A 366 -10.22 -9.79 17.39
C TRP A 366 -10.90 -8.85 16.39
N MET A 367 -10.49 -8.86 15.12
CA MET A 367 -11.13 -8.07 14.08
C MET A 367 -12.50 -8.64 13.68
N ILE A 368 -12.66 -9.96 13.80
CA ILE A 368 -13.95 -10.66 13.68
C ILE A 368 -14.94 -10.12 14.73
N GLY A 369 -14.49 -9.85 15.95
CA GLY A 369 -15.35 -9.42 17.06
C GLY A 369 -15.74 -7.94 17.09
N ILE A 370 -14.82 -7.04 16.73
CA ILE A 370 -15.07 -5.58 16.74
C ILE A 370 -15.84 -5.12 15.50
N VAL A 371 -15.56 -5.74 14.37
CA VAL A 371 -16.02 -5.29 13.05
C VAL A 371 -17.01 -6.30 12.44
N GLY A 372 -17.26 -7.42 13.12
CA GLY A 372 -18.16 -8.49 12.68
C GLY A 372 -17.54 -9.44 11.67
N TRP A 373 -16.29 -9.25 11.25
CA TRP A 373 -15.69 -9.86 10.07
C TRP A 373 -15.59 -11.39 10.12
N SER A 374 -16.60 -12.06 9.61
CA SER A 374 -16.59 -13.51 9.46
C SER A 374 -16.92 -13.81 8.01
N PHE A 375 -15.90 -14.19 7.23
CA PHE A 375 -16.05 -14.79 5.90
C PHE A 375 -16.77 -16.17 5.93
N SER A 376 -17.59 -16.44 6.96
CA SER A 376 -18.63 -17.44 6.89
C SER A 376 -19.63 -17.03 5.79
N PRO A 377 -20.04 -17.96 4.91
CA PRO A 377 -21.02 -17.71 3.85
C PRO A 377 -22.33 -17.06 4.31
N TRP A 378 -22.62 -17.07 5.62
CA TRP A 378 -23.90 -16.68 6.19
C TRP A 378 -23.93 -15.31 6.89
N ASN A 379 -22.80 -14.64 7.12
CA ASN A 379 -22.77 -13.43 7.97
C ASN A 379 -22.34 -12.12 7.31
N TRP A 380 -21.89 -12.09 6.05
CA TRP A 380 -21.40 -10.84 5.42
C TRP A 380 -22.38 -9.65 5.53
N ARG A 381 -23.70 -9.88 5.49
CA ARG A 381 -24.71 -8.81 5.68
C ARG A 381 -24.67 -8.20 7.08
N VAL A 382 -24.45 -9.02 8.10
CA VAL A 382 -24.29 -8.61 9.49
C VAL A 382 -22.99 -7.84 9.66
N ASP A 383 -21.92 -8.28 8.99
CA ASP A 383 -20.62 -7.62 9.00
C ASP A 383 -20.72 -6.19 8.44
N TRP A 384 -21.46 -6.00 7.34
CA TRP A 384 -21.74 -4.65 6.81
C TRP A 384 -22.46 -3.79 7.85
N LEU A 385 -23.57 -4.27 8.42
CA LEU A 385 -24.35 -3.51 9.39
C LEU A 385 -23.55 -3.16 10.65
N LEU A 386 -22.75 -4.10 11.18
CA LEU A 386 -21.93 -3.88 12.37
C LEU A 386 -20.75 -2.95 12.09
N THR A 387 -20.04 -3.13 10.98
CA THR A 387 -18.90 -2.28 10.60
C THR A 387 -19.36 -0.83 10.43
N PHE A 388 -20.35 -0.61 9.56
CA PHE A 388 -20.77 0.74 9.20
C PHE A 388 -21.62 1.38 10.29
N GLY A 389 -22.41 0.59 11.03
CA GLY A 389 -23.10 1.04 12.23
C GLY A 389 -22.13 1.53 13.30
N THR A 390 -21.08 0.74 13.61
CA THR A 390 -20.04 1.13 14.58
C THR A 390 -19.30 2.39 14.14
N LEU A 391 -18.91 2.48 12.86
CA LEU A 391 -18.22 3.67 12.33
C LEU A 391 -19.12 4.92 12.35
N ALA A 392 -20.41 4.78 12.04
CA ALA A 392 -21.38 5.87 12.15
C ALA A 392 -21.56 6.33 13.60
N ILE A 393 -21.60 5.39 14.57
CA ILE A 393 -21.65 5.70 16.00
C ILE A 393 -20.37 6.42 16.44
N ILE A 394 -19.19 5.94 16.06
CA ILE A 394 -17.90 6.61 16.34
C ILE A 394 -17.91 8.03 15.79
N ALA A 395 -18.35 8.22 14.54
CA ALA A 395 -18.46 9.54 13.92
C ALA A 395 -19.43 10.45 14.70
N ALA A 396 -20.59 9.92 15.12
CA ALA A 396 -21.60 10.66 15.84
C ALA A 396 -21.12 11.08 17.24
N ILE A 397 -20.51 10.15 18.00
CA ILE A 397 -19.89 10.44 19.30
C ILE A 397 -18.81 11.50 19.13
N GLY A 398 -17.93 11.33 18.14
CA GLY A 398 -16.86 12.28 17.86
C GLY A 398 -17.39 13.67 17.54
N ARG A 399 -18.46 13.76 16.73
CA ARG A 399 -19.10 15.04 16.38
C ARG A 399 -19.74 15.72 17.58
N LEU A 400 -20.42 14.95 18.44
CA LEU A 400 -21.03 15.47 19.67
C LEU A 400 -19.96 16.00 20.64
N ALA A 401 -18.82 15.31 20.75
CA ALA A 401 -17.74 15.68 21.64
C ALA A 401 -16.90 16.88 21.16
N ILE A 402 -16.76 17.10 19.85
CA ILE A 402 -16.05 18.26 19.29
C ILE A 402 -16.84 19.58 19.50
N GLY A 403 -18.15 19.49 19.78
CA GLY A 403 -19.02 20.63 20.00
C GLY A 403 -19.32 21.43 18.71
N PRO A 404 -20.31 22.34 18.73
CA PRO A 404 -20.55 23.24 17.61
C PRO A 404 -19.35 24.16 17.39
N ALA A 405 -19.11 24.55 16.14
CA ALA A 405 -18.11 25.57 15.81
C ALA A 405 -18.32 26.77 16.73
N LYS A 406 -17.28 27.22 17.45
CA LYS A 406 -17.33 28.50 18.17
C LYS A 406 -17.60 29.56 17.10
N THR A 407 -18.86 29.99 16.99
CA THR A 407 -19.20 31.19 16.23
C THR A 407 -18.37 32.29 16.86
N SER A 408 -17.41 32.84 16.11
CA SER A 408 -16.78 34.09 16.51
C SER A 408 -17.91 35.11 16.56
N GLU A 409 -18.46 35.33 17.75
CA GLU A 409 -19.21 36.53 18.06
C GLU A 409 -18.25 37.68 17.75
N ALA A 410 -18.52 38.36 16.64
CA ALA A 410 -17.86 39.58 16.26
C ALA A 410 -18.12 40.60 17.38
N ALA A 411 -17.05 40.93 18.10
CA ALA A 411 -16.93 42.14 18.90
C ALA A 411 -16.12 43.17 18.12
#